data_AF-A0A7K2MLG7-F1
#
_entry.id   AF-A0A7K2MLG7-F1
#
_cell.length_a   1.000
_cell.length_b   1.000
_cell.length_c   1.000
_cell.angle_alpha   90.00
_cell.angle_beta   90.00
_cell.angle_gamma   90.00
#
_symmetry.space_group_name_H-M   'P 1'
#
loop_
_entity.id
_entity.type
_entity.pdbx_description
1 polymer ?
#
loop_
_entity_poly.entity_id
_entity_poly.type
_entity_poly.pdbx_seq_one_letter_code
_entity_poly.pdbx_strand_id
1 'polypeptide(L)'
;TPPDPALLAAARGHEEGGPLRAVRAGGLYLVVQDVPAALFGEEGLTERLNRPGDLERCARAHHRGVEAAAGRGPVVPLPMATLYRGDLTAVRAV
;
A
#
# COMPACT_ATOMS: atom_id res chain seq x y z
N THR A 1 -17.83 -6.06 5.68
CA THR A 1 -17.75 -4.92 6.60
C THR A 1 -16.55 -4.07 6.21
N PRO A 2 -16.65 -2.72 6.19
CA PRO A 2 -15.48 -1.88 5.98
C PRO A 2 -14.42 -2.16 7.05
N PRO A 3 -13.12 -2.18 6.69
CA PRO A 3 -12.06 -2.25 7.70
C PRO A 3 -12.08 -0.98 8.56
N ASP A 4 -11.81 -1.13 9.85
CA ASP A 4 -11.78 -0.01 10.79
C ASP A 4 -10.65 0.98 10.40
N PRO A 5 -11.00 2.24 10.06
CA PRO A 5 -10.02 3.23 9.62
C PRO A 5 -8.96 3.59 10.67
N ALA A 6 -9.34 3.65 11.95
CA ALA A 6 -8.41 4.01 13.03
C ALA A 6 -7.39 2.88 13.25
N LEU A 7 -7.86 1.64 13.19
CA LEU A 7 -6.99 0.47 13.30
C LEU A 7 -6.07 0.30 12.09
N LEU A 8 -6.50 0.69 10.88
CA LEU A 8 -5.63 0.69 9.72
C LEU A 8 -4.56 1.79 9.82
N ALA A 9 -4.95 3.02 10.18
CA ALA A 9 -4.03 4.14 10.31
C ALA A 9 -2.94 3.91 11.37
N ALA A 10 -3.22 3.12 12.41
CA ALA A 10 -2.25 2.74 13.43
C ALA A 10 -1.22 1.68 12.96
N ALA A 11 -1.52 0.95 11.89
CA ALA A 11 -0.58 -0.02 11.34
C ALA A 11 0.53 0.68 10.54
N ARG A 12 1.74 0.14 10.63
CA ARG A 12 2.90 0.68 9.91
C ARG A 12 2.97 0.10 8.49
N GLY A 13 2.76 0.94 7.48
CA GLY A 13 3.12 0.61 6.10
C GLY A 13 4.50 1.17 5.71
N HIS A 14 4.63 1.75 4.53
CA HIS A 14 5.91 2.29 4.04
C HIS A 14 6.34 3.53 4.84
N GLU A 15 7.61 3.60 5.22
CA GLU A 15 8.13 4.64 6.15
C GLU A 15 8.08 6.06 5.60
N GLU A 16 8.25 6.24 4.28
CA GLU A 16 8.14 7.53 3.60
C GLU A 16 6.71 7.91 3.15
N GLY A 17 5.69 7.11 3.49
CA GLY A 17 4.31 7.44 3.12
C GLY A 17 3.44 7.83 4.31
N GLY A 18 2.18 8.16 3.99
CA GLY A 18 1.16 8.51 4.97
C GLY A 18 0.61 7.32 5.78
N PRO A 19 -0.46 7.52 6.55
CA PRO A 19 -1.15 6.43 7.20
C PRO A 19 -1.83 5.50 6.18
N LEU A 20 -1.97 4.22 6.54
CA LEU A 20 -2.81 3.29 5.76
C LEU A 20 -4.28 3.71 5.86
N ARG A 21 -4.98 3.64 4.73
CA ARG A 21 -6.38 4.02 4.61
C ARG A 21 -7.15 3.04 3.73
N ALA A 22 -8.46 2.97 3.94
CA ALA A 22 -9.34 2.12 3.16
C ALA A 22 -10.10 2.94 2.11
N VAL A 23 -10.10 2.47 0.86
CA VAL A 23 -10.86 3.06 -0.25
C VAL A 23 -11.86 2.03 -0.75
N ARG A 24 -13.13 2.39 -0.83
CA ARG A 24 -14.17 1.49 -1.32
C ARG A 24 -14.05 1.31 -2.83
N ALA A 25 -14.02 0.06 -3.29
CA ALA A 25 -14.02 -0.33 -4.70
C ALA A 25 -15.10 -1.39 -4.94
N GLY A 26 -16.32 -0.93 -5.26
CA GLY A 26 -17.47 -1.83 -5.44
C GLY A 26 -17.78 -2.68 -4.20
N GLY A 27 -17.64 -4.00 -4.34
CA GLY A 27 -17.82 -4.98 -3.26
C GLY A 27 -16.57 -5.18 -2.37
N LEU A 28 -15.46 -4.53 -2.71
CA LEU A 28 -14.17 -4.67 -2.05
C LEU A 28 -13.73 -3.36 -1.38
N TYR A 29 -12.70 -3.45 -0.55
CA TYR A 29 -11.96 -2.31 -0.02
C TYR A 29 -10.48 -2.46 -0.37
N LEU A 30 -9.91 -1.42 -0.96
CA LEU A 30 -8.48 -1.29 -1.15
C LEU A 30 -7.86 -0.74 0.13
N VAL A 31 -6.83 -1.41 0.65
CA VAL A 31 -5.96 -0.85 1.70
C VAL A 31 -4.79 -0.18 0.99
N VAL A 32 -4.72 1.15 1.08
CA VAL A 32 -3.76 1.97 0.33
C VAL A 32 -2.98 2.88 1.27
N GLN A 33 -1.86 3.37 0.76
CA GLN A 33 -1.04 4.38 1.44
C GLN A 33 -0.62 5.41 0.41
N ASP A 34 -0.76 6.70 0.73
CA ASP A 34 -0.21 7.76 -0.11
C ASP A 34 1.31 7.82 0.07
N VAL A 35 2.02 8.02 -1.04
CA VAL A 35 3.48 8.13 -1.07
C VAL A 35 3.92 9.32 -1.92
N PRO A 36 5.07 9.95 -1.64
CA PRO A 36 5.55 11.08 -2.43
C PRO A 36 5.82 10.71 -3.88
N ALA A 37 5.14 11.38 -4.83
CA ALA A 37 5.29 11.11 -6.26
C ALA A 37 6.75 11.27 -6.74
N ALA A 38 7.51 12.20 -6.15
CA ALA A 38 8.93 12.41 -6.49
C ALA A 38 9.83 11.21 -6.18
N LEU A 39 9.43 10.33 -5.24
CA LEU A 39 10.21 9.16 -4.82
C LEU A 39 9.69 7.85 -5.44
N PHE A 40 8.41 7.83 -5.81
CA PHE A 40 7.70 6.63 -6.30
C PHE A 40 7.25 6.75 -7.76
N GLY A 41 7.79 7.72 -8.50
CA GLY A 41 7.75 7.72 -9.95
C GLY A 41 8.55 6.55 -10.54
N GLU A 42 8.43 6.33 -11.85
CA GLU A 42 9.04 5.18 -12.53
C GLU A 42 10.55 5.07 -12.32
N GLU A 43 11.28 6.17 -12.51
CA GLU A 43 12.75 6.20 -12.33
C GLU A 43 13.14 5.95 -10.87
N GLY A 44 12.54 6.70 -9.92
CA GLY A 44 12.85 6.58 -8.50
C GLY A 44 12.51 5.20 -7.93
N LEU A 45 11.39 4.61 -8.35
CA LEU A 45 11.02 3.26 -7.97
C LEU A 45 11.98 2.22 -8.57
N THR A 46 12.34 2.37 -9.84
CA THR A 46 13.30 1.48 -10.50
C THR A 46 14.64 1.48 -9.79
N GLU A 47 15.18 2.68 -9.48
CA GLU A 47 16.45 2.83 -8.79
C GLU A 47 16.39 2.18 -7.40
N ARG A 48 15.30 2.42 -6.66
CA ARG A 48 15.06 1.86 -5.34
C ARG A 48 15.00 0.34 -5.36
N LEU A 49 14.24 -0.25 -6.28
CA LEU A 49 14.07 -1.72 -6.35
C LEU A 49 15.36 -2.43 -6.79
N ASN A 50 16.29 -1.73 -7.44
CA ASN A 50 17.63 -2.25 -7.76
C ASN A 50 18.62 -2.16 -6.59
N ARG A 51 18.28 -1.46 -5.49
CA ARG A 51 19.10 -1.41 -4.27
C ARG A 51 18.63 -2.46 -3.27
N PRO A 52 19.42 -3.51 -2.96
CA PRO A 52 18.95 -4.64 -2.14
C PRO A 52 18.40 -4.23 -0.76
N GLY A 53 19.03 -3.26 -0.10
CA GLY A 53 18.58 -2.79 1.21
C GLY A 53 17.26 -2.00 1.14
N ASP A 54 17.05 -1.22 0.09
CA ASP A 54 15.80 -0.50 -0.12
C ASP A 54 14.68 -1.45 -0.54
N LEU A 55 14.98 -2.42 -1.41
CA LEU A 55 14.08 -3.49 -1.81
C LEU A 55 13.59 -4.29 -0.59
N GLU A 56 14.50 -4.70 0.30
CA GLU A 56 14.15 -5.41 1.53
C GLU A 56 13.23 -4.56 2.42
N ARG A 57 13.56 -3.28 2.62
CA ARG A 57 12.72 -2.35 3.39
C ARG A 57 11.31 -2.24 2.79
N CYS A 58 11.20 -2.10 1.48
CA CYS A 58 9.92 -2.05 0.78
C CYS A 58 9.12 -3.34 0.96
N ALA A 59 9.77 -4.51 0.80
CA ALA A 59 9.13 -5.81 0.94
C ALA A 59 8.58 -6.04 2.35
N ARG A 60 9.37 -5.70 3.39
CA ARG A 60 8.93 -5.80 4.78
C ARG A 60 7.84 -4.79 5.12
N ALA A 61 7.89 -3.58 4.57
CA ALA A 61 6.82 -2.60 4.74
C ALA A 61 5.51 -3.06 4.10
N HIS A 62 5.58 -3.59 2.87
CA HIS A 62 4.43 -4.18 2.20
C HIS A 62 3.84 -5.35 3.00
N HIS A 63 4.69 -6.28 3.46
CA HIS A 63 4.24 -7.42 4.26
C HIS A 63 3.53 -7.01 5.56
N ARG A 64 4.07 -6.03 6.30
CA ARG A 64 3.42 -5.49 7.51
C ARG A 64 2.02 -4.92 7.23
N GLY A 65 1.85 -4.23 6.10
CA GLY A 65 0.55 -3.73 5.66
C GLY A 65 -0.43 -4.87 5.37
N VAL A 66 0.03 -5.94 4.72
CA VAL A 66 -0.77 -7.15 4.45
C VAL A 66 -1.15 -7.86 5.74
N GLU A 67 -0.21 -8.08 6.67
CA GLU A 67 -0.48 -8.69 7.98
C GLU A 67 -1.51 -7.89 8.78
N ALA A 68 -1.37 -6.56 8.81
CA ALA A 68 -2.33 -5.69 9.47
C ALA A 68 -3.73 -5.82 8.87
N ALA A 69 -3.85 -5.84 7.55
CA ALA A 69 -5.14 -6.02 6.88
C ALA A 69 -5.72 -7.43 7.13
N ALA A 70 -4.89 -8.48 7.03
CA ALA A 70 -5.30 -9.87 7.21
C ALA A 70 -5.79 -10.18 8.63
N GLY A 71 -5.23 -9.51 9.64
CA GLY A 71 -5.72 -9.59 11.03
C GLY A 71 -7.14 -9.03 11.23
N ARG A 72 -7.74 -8.40 10.21
CA ARG A 72 -9.06 -7.77 10.25
C ARG A 72 -10.07 -8.42 9.30
N GLY A 73 -9.68 -9.44 8.54
CA GLY A 73 -10.55 -10.19 7.63
C GLY A 73 -9.82 -10.79 6.42
N PRO A 74 -10.55 -11.44 5.50
CA PRO A 74 -9.96 -11.98 4.27
C PRO A 74 -9.32 -10.88 3.40
N VAL A 75 -8.11 -11.13 2.92
CA VAL A 75 -7.33 -10.19 2.10
C VAL A 75 -6.72 -10.94 0.92
N VAL A 76 -6.70 -10.29 -0.25
CA VAL A 76 -5.93 -10.71 -1.42
C VAL A 76 -4.77 -9.72 -1.60
N PRO A 77 -3.51 -10.12 -1.35
CA PRO A 77 -2.36 -9.25 -1.54
C PRO A 77 -2.13 -8.96 -3.03
N LEU A 78 -1.95 -7.69 -3.39
CA LEU A 78 -1.45 -7.29 -4.71
C LEU A 78 0.07 -7.45 -4.77
N PRO A 79 0.68 -7.58 -5.97
CA PRO A 79 2.12 -7.52 -6.11
C PRO A 79 2.71 -6.28 -5.42
N MET A 80 3.83 -6.45 -4.74
CA MET A 80 4.56 -5.32 -4.13
C MET A 80 4.88 -4.28 -5.21
N ALA A 81 4.85 -3.00 -4.81
CA ALA A 81 5.07 -1.85 -5.69
C ALA A 81 3.97 -1.65 -6.76
N THR A 82 2.77 -2.18 -6.52
CA THR A 82 1.57 -1.73 -7.25
C THR A 82 1.24 -0.30 -6.85
N LEU A 83 1.40 0.64 -7.78
CA LEU A 83 1.14 2.06 -7.57
C LEU A 83 0.09 2.58 -8.56
N TYR A 84 -0.73 3.50 -8.06
CA TYR A 84 -1.69 4.25 -8.86
C TYR A 84 -1.47 5.74 -8.63
N ARG A 85 -1.79 6.57 -9.62
CA ARG A 85 -1.66 8.04 -9.50
C ARG A 85 -2.61 8.65 -8.47
N GLY A 86 -3.59 7.89 -8.03
CA GLY A 86 -4.53 8.24 -6.96
C GLY A 86 -5.70 7.27 -6.90
N ASP A 87 -6.61 7.52 -5.96
CA ASP A 87 -7.73 6.64 -5.63
C ASP A 87 -8.62 6.30 -6.81
N LEU A 88 -8.94 7.29 -7.64
CA LEU A 88 -9.80 7.07 -8.80
C LEU A 88 -9.18 6.05 -9.76
N THR A 89 -7.87 6.13 -10.01
CA THR A 89 -7.18 5.17 -10.87
C THR A 89 -6.99 3.81 -10.20
N ALA A 90 -6.86 3.76 -8.87
CA ALA A 90 -6.80 2.52 -8.11
C ALA A 90 -8.14 1.77 -8.15
N VAL A 91 -9.24 2.45 -7.87
CA VAL A 91 -10.60 1.88 -7.87
C VAL A 91 -11.01 1.37 -9.25
N ARG A 92 -10.56 2.02 -10.33
CA ARG A 92 -10.86 1.57 -11.71
C ARG A 92 -10.07 0.32 -12.14
N ALA A 93 -9.01 -0.03 -11.44
CA ALA A 93 -8.14 -1.14 -11.80
C ALA A 93 -8.55 -2.47 -11.15
N VAL A 94 -9.60 -2.47 -10.32
CA VAL A 94 -10.11 -3.63 -9.57
C VAL A 94 -11.58 -3.89 -9.82
#